data_AF-A0A378AP44-F1
#
_entry.id   AF-A0A378AP44-F1
#
_cell.length_a   1.000
_cell.length_b   1.000
_cell.length_c   1.000
_cell.angle_alpha   90.00
_cell.angle_beta   90.00
_cell.angle_gamma   90.00
#
_symmetry.space_group_name_H-M   'P 1'
#
loop_
_entity.id
_entity.type
_entity.pdbx_description
1 polymer ?
#
loop_
_entity_poly.entity_id
_entity_poly.type
_entity_poly.pdbx_seq_one_letter_code
_entity_poly.pdbx_strand_id
1 'polypeptide(L)'
;MRLPVLADASLTVNAGECVVLHGHSGSGKSTLLRSLYANYLPDSGHIHIRHGDEWVDLVTATPRKVLEVRKTTIGWVSPVSTGDPAQFRRWRW
;
A
#
# COMPACT_ATOMS: atom_id res chain seq x y z
N MET A 1 16.88 -15.95 -12.06
CA MET A 1 16.87 -16.12 -10.58
C MET A 1 15.76 -15.24 -10.02
N ARG A 2 14.71 -15.80 -9.40
CA ARG A 2 13.68 -15.02 -8.68
C ARG A 2 14.02 -15.06 -7.19
N LEU A 3 14.07 -13.91 -6.54
CA LEU A 3 14.23 -13.79 -5.08
C LEU A 3 12.84 -13.54 -4.49
N PRO A 4 12.20 -14.54 -3.83
CA PRO A 4 10.88 -14.35 -3.26
C PRO A 4 10.97 -13.39 -2.07
N VAL A 5 10.51 -12.15 -2.27
CA VAL A 5 10.49 -11.11 -1.22
C VAL A 5 9.26 -11.26 -0.31
N LEU A 6 8.16 -11.73 -0.87
CA LEU A 6 6.92 -12.10 -0.17
C LEU A 6 6.49 -13.46 -0.72
N ALA A 7 6.18 -14.41 0.17
CA ALA A 7 5.70 -15.73 -0.20
C ALA A 7 4.49 -16.07 0.68
N ASP A 8 3.36 -16.37 0.04
CA ASP A 8 2.10 -16.76 0.68
C ASP A 8 1.67 -15.85 1.86
N ALA A 9 1.85 -14.54 1.69
CA ALA A 9 1.52 -13.56 2.71
C ALA A 9 0.06 -13.13 2.58
N SER A 10 -0.70 -13.26 3.67
CA SER A 10 -2.09 -12.78 3.77
C SER A 10 -2.21 -11.75 4.89
N LEU A 11 -2.87 -10.62 4.60
CA LEU A 11 -3.14 -9.55 5.54
C LEU A 11 -4.54 -9.00 5.26
N THR A 12 -5.36 -8.85 6.30
CA THR A 12 -6.63 -8.14 6.25
C THR A 12 -6.58 -7.00 7.26
N VAL A 13 -7.00 -5.81 6.85
CA VAL A 13 -7.10 -4.63 7.71
C VAL A 13 -8.51 -4.08 7.57
N ASN A 14 -9.23 -3.99 8.68
CA ASN A 14 -10.59 -3.49 8.72
C ASN A 14 -10.62 -1.96 8.86
N ALA A 15 -11.76 -1.36 8.52
CA ALA A 15 -11.96 0.07 8.71
C ALA A 15 -11.80 0.44 10.19
N GLY A 16 -11.01 1.49 10.45
CA GLY A 16 -10.71 1.96 11.82
C GLY A 16 -9.54 1.26 12.49
N GLU A 17 -8.94 0.22 11.88
CA GLU A 17 -7.74 -0.42 12.44
C GLU A 17 -6.47 0.37 12.13
N CYS A 18 -5.58 0.42 13.11
CA CYS A 18 -4.22 0.93 12.96
C CYS A 18 -3.26 -0.26 13.10
N VAL A 19 -2.58 -0.61 12.01
CA VAL A 19 -1.69 -1.78 11.95
C VAL A 19 -0.25 -1.34 11.74
N VAL A 20 0.67 -1.93 12.51
CA VAL A 20 2.11 -1.71 12.39
C VAL A 20 2.76 -2.90 11.72
N LEU A 21 3.47 -2.66 10.61
CA LEU A 21 4.26 -3.67 9.93
C LEU A 21 5.67 -3.71 10.50
N HIS A 22 5.97 -4.70 11.35
CA HIS A 22 7.28 -4.87 12.00
C HIS A 22 8.10 -6.00 11.35
N GLY A 23 9.43 -5.93 11.47
CA GLY A 23 10.34 -6.99 10.96
C GLY A 23 11.74 -6.47 10.62
N HIS A 24 12.70 -7.38 10.44
CA HIS A 24 14.10 -7.08 10.12
C HIS A 24 14.27 -6.29 8.80
N SER A 25 15.35 -5.53 8.65
CA SER A 25 15.68 -4.91 7.37
C SER A 25 15.78 -5.99 6.28
N GLY A 26 15.23 -5.71 5.08
CA GLY A 26 15.17 -6.68 3.99
C GLY A 26 14.02 -7.69 4.04
N SER A 27 13.20 -7.72 5.10
CA SER A 27 12.07 -8.67 5.24
C SER A 27 10.86 -8.43 4.31
N GLY A 28 10.99 -7.58 3.28
CA GLY A 28 9.92 -7.31 2.31
C GLY A 28 8.88 -6.27 2.70
N LYS A 29 9.00 -5.58 3.84
CA LYS A 29 8.01 -4.57 4.31
C LYS A 29 7.74 -3.46 3.28
N SER A 30 8.79 -2.84 2.76
CA SER A 30 8.66 -1.78 1.75
C SER A 30 8.09 -2.30 0.44
N THR A 31 8.36 -3.57 0.11
CA THR A 31 7.78 -4.25 -1.06
C THR A 31 6.29 -4.46 -0.87
N LEU A 32 5.86 -4.91 0.32
CA LEU A 32 4.43 -5.04 0.65
C LEU A 32 3.73 -3.69 0.56
N LEU A 33 4.26 -2.66 1.22
CA LEU A 33 3.67 -1.30 1.20
C LEU A 33 3.59 -0.73 -0.22
N ARG A 34 4.62 -0.91 -1.04
CA ARG A 34 4.59 -0.49 -2.46
C ARG A 34 3.60 -1.30 -3.29
N SER A 35 3.41 -2.58 -2.99
CA SER A 35 2.42 -3.41 -3.68
C SER A 35 0.99 -3.01 -3.31
N LEU A 36 0.73 -2.71 -2.03
CA LEU A 36 -0.56 -2.17 -1.56
C LEU A 36 -0.90 -0.83 -2.20
N TYR A 37 0.11 0.00 -2.47
CA TYR A 37 -0.08 1.23 -3.22
C TYR A 37 -0.14 1.00 -4.75
N ALA A 38 -0.10 -0.25 -5.24
CA ALA A 38 -0.03 -0.64 -6.65
C ALA A 38 1.19 -0.10 -7.42
N ASN A 39 2.28 0.25 -6.73
CA ASN A 39 3.55 0.64 -7.38
C ASN A 39 4.28 -0.58 -7.93
N TYR A 40 4.13 -1.72 -7.27
CA TYR A 40 4.61 -3.02 -7.74
C TYR A 40 3.42 -3.94 -7.92
N LEU A 41 3.39 -4.63 -9.06
CA LEU A 41 2.45 -5.71 -9.28
C LEU A 41 3.02 -6.95 -8.59
N PRO A 42 2.27 -7.63 -7.70
CA PRO A 42 2.70 -8.91 -7.18
C PRO A 42 2.80 -9.94 -8.32
N ASP A 43 3.69 -10.92 -8.16
CA ASP A 43 3.82 -12.01 -9.14
C ASP A 43 2.55 -12.88 -9.24
N SER A 44 1.76 -12.94 -8.16
CA SER A 44 0.51 -13.69 -8.06
C SER A 44 -0.32 -13.20 -6.86
N GLY A 45 -1.61 -13.53 -6.83
CA GLY A 45 -2.54 -13.13 -5.76
C GLY A 45 -3.31 -11.85 -6.07
N HIS A 46 -3.96 -11.30 -5.05
CA HIS A 46 -4.89 -10.18 -5.17
C HIS A 46 -4.65 -9.13 -4.09
N ILE A 47 -5.00 -7.88 -4.39
CA ILE A 47 -4.96 -6.77 -3.43
C ILE A 47 -6.31 -6.06 -3.49
N HIS A 48 -7.21 -6.44 -2.58
CA HIS A 48 -8.56 -5.90 -2.51
C HIS A 48 -8.61 -4.64 -1.63
N ILE A 49 -9.02 -3.52 -2.21
CA ILE A 49 -9.24 -2.25 -1.50
C ILE A 49 -10.71 -1.87 -1.60
N ARG A 50 -11.31 -1.47 -0.48
CA ARG A 50 -12.66 -0.91 -0.44
C ARG A 50 -12.61 0.54 -0.94
N HIS A 51 -13.25 0.84 -2.07
CA HIS A 51 -13.31 2.17 -2.67
C HIS A 51 -14.78 2.59 -2.81
N GLY A 52 -15.24 3.51 -1.95
CA GLY A 52 -16.67 3.79 -1.81
C GLY A 52 -17.43 2.52 -1.44
N ASP A 53 -18.42 2.16 -2.24
CA ASP A 53 -19.28 0.98 -2.03
C ASP A 53 -18.83 -0.27 -2.80
N GLU A 54 -17.67 -0.25 -3.45
CA GLU A 54 -17.14 -1.39 -4.21
C GLU A 54 -15.81 -1.91 -3.65
N TRP A 55 -15.53 -3.18 -3.92
CA TRP A 55 -14.21 -3.78 -3.74
C TRP A 55 -13.46 -3.75 -5.06
N VAL A 56 -12.25 -3.21 -5.05
CA VAL A 56 -11.39 -3.11 -6.21
C VAL A 56 -10.17 -3.99 -6.00
N ASP A 57 -9.93 -4.94 -6.90
CA ASP A 57 -8.66 -5.65 -6.96
C ASP A 57 -7.64 -4.82 -7.75
N LEU A 58 -6.63 -4.27 -7.06
CA LEU A 58 -5.61 -3.42 -7.67
C LEU A 58 -4.71 -4.17 -8.65
N VAL A 59 -4.65 -5.51 -8.59
CA VAL A 59 -3.83 -6.33 -9.49
C VAL A 59 -4.44 -6.39 -10.89
N THR A 60 -5.76 -6.44 -10.97
CA THR A 60 -6.51 -6.61 -12.23
C THR A 60 -7.22 -5.33 -12.68
N ALA A 61 -7.31 -4.32 -11.82
CA ALA A 61 -7.93 -3.04 -12.13
C ALA A 61 -7.24 -2.29 -13.29
N THR A 62 -8.04 -1.52 -14.03
CA THR A 62 -7.51 -0.63 -15.07
C THR A 62 -6.61 0.46 -14.45
N PRO A 63 -5.61 0.98 -15.19
CA PRO A 63 -4.76 2.05 -14.69
C PRO A 63 -5.55 3.27 -14.22
N ARG A 64 -6.67 3.60 -14.88
CA ARG A 64 -7.55 4.70 -14.49
C ARG A 64 -8.18 4.46 -13.13
N LYS A 65 -8.72 3.26 -12.88
CA LYS A 65 -9.32 2.90 -11.58
C LYS A 65 -8.27 2.90 -10.47
N VAL A 66 -7.06 2.38 -10.72
CA VAL A 66 -5.95 2.45 -9.74
C VAL A 66 -5.61 3.90 -9.38
N LEU A 67 -5.57 4.81 -10.37
CA LEU A 67 -5.34 6.23 -10.13
C LEU A 67 -6.46 6.89 -9.32
N GLU A 68 -7.72 6.52 -9.56
CA GLU A 68 -8.87 6.99 -8.78
C GLU A 68 -8.75 6.55 -7.31
N VAL A 69 -8.48 5.25 -7.05
CA VAL A 69 -8.29 4.71 -5.71
C VAL A 69 -7.17 5.43 -4.94
N ARG A 70 -6.02 5.68 -5.59
CA ARG A 70 -4.90 6.42 -4.98
C ARG A 70 -5.21 7.87 -4.63
N LYS A 71 -6.13 8.51 -5.37
CA LYS A 71 -6.45 9.93 -5.15
C LYS A 71 -7.38 10.14 -3.97
N THR A 72 -8.30 9.21 -3.72
CA THR A 72 -9.41 9.44 -2.78
C THR A 72 -9.50 8.41 -1.67
N THR A 73 -8.83 7.27 -1.77
CA THR A 73 -8.95 6.17 -0.80
C THR A 73 -7.63 5.86 -0.11
N ILE A 74 -6.51 5.86 -0.84
CA ILE A 74 -5.21 5.50 -0.27
C ILE A 74 -4.31 6.73 -0.17
N GLY A 75 -3.97 7.13 1.05
CA GLY A 75 -2.90 8.08 1.31
C GLY A 75 -1.53 7.39 1.34
N TRP A 76 -0.51 8.05 0.79
CA TRP A 76 0.88 7.59 0.89
C TRP A 76 1.75 8.68 1.51
N VAL A 77 2.49 8.31 2.55
CA VAL A 77 3.51 9.16 3.16
C VAL A 77 4.84 8.43 3.01
N SER A 78 5.77 9.03 2.26
CA SER A 78 7.12 8.51 2.15
C SER A 78 7.90 8.77 3.44
N PRO A 79 8.76 7.83 3.88
CA PRO A 79 9.72 8.10 4.95
C PRO A 79 10.52 9.35 4.61
N VAL A 80 10.45 10.36 5.49
CA VAL A 80 11.28 11.56 5.38
C VAL A 80 12.73 11.18 5.67
N SER A 81 13.62 11.46 4.72
CA SER A 81 15.02 11.70 5.03
C SER A 81 15.08 13.03 5.78
N THR A 82 15.39 12.98 7.07
CA THR A 82 15.44 14.10 8.04
C THR A 82 15.77 15.45 7.38
N GLY A 83 14.78 16.36 7.28
CA GLY A 83 15.06 17.71 6.76
C GLY A 83 13.88 18.67 6.54
N ASP A 84 12.65 18.21 6.27
CA ASP A 84 11.56 19.13 5.87
C ASP A 84 10.31 19.04 6.79
N PRO A 85 10.11 20.02 7.70
CA PRO A 85 8.93 20.12 8.56
C PRO A 85 7.64 20.56 7.83
N ALA A 86 7.67 20.93 6.55
CA ALA A 86 6.50 21.42 5.83
C ALA A 86 5.46 20.33 5.49
N GLN A 87 5.87 19.07 5.39
CA GLN A 87 4.97 17.98 4.96
C GLN A 87 3.97 17.53 6.05
N PHE A 88 4.30 17.73 7.34
CA PHE A 88 3.42 17.39 8.45
C PHE A 88 2.19 18.31 8.57
N ARG A 89 2.24 19.53 8.02
CA ARG A 89 1.16 20.53 8.16
C ARG A 89 -0.04 20.27 7.23
N ARG A 90 0.09 19.40 6.24
CA ARG A 90 -0.98 19.16 5.24
C ARG A 90 -2.02 18.14 5.71
N TRP A 91 -1.76 17.43 6.81
CA TRP A 91 -2.61 16.35 7.32
C TRP A 91 -2.94 16.60 8.79
N ARG A 92 -3.73 17.63 9.05
CA ARG A 92 -4.50 17.74 10.29
C ARG A 92 -5.90 17.19 9.97
N TRP A 93 -6.32 16.21 10.78
CA TRP A 93 -7.69 15.72 10.87
C TRP A 93 -8.69 16.88 10.98
#